data_AF-A0A957GAX4-F1
#
_entry.id   AF-A0A957GAX4-F1
#
_cell.length_a   1.000
_cell.length_b   1.000
_cell.length_c   1.000
_cell.angle_alpha   90.00
_cell.angle_beta   90.00
_cell.angle_gamma   90.00
#
_symmetry.space_group_name_H-M   'P 1'
#
loop_
_entity.id
_entity.type
_entity.pdbx_description
1 polymer ?
#
loop_
_entity_poly.entity_id
_entity_poly.type
_entity_poly.pdbx_seq_one_letter_code
_entity_poly.pdbx_strand_id
1 'polypeptide(L)' 'ARYNKETLQVRYKGLNIAEVLDLTIDEALDFFANVPPIRRKLHTMAEVGLGYIHLGQPAPTLSGGEAQRV' A
#
# COMPACT_ATOMS: atom_id res chain seq x y z
N ALA A 1 1.79 -11.08 15.33
CA ALA A 1 1.58 -9.83 14.58
C ALA A 1 2.91 -9.41 13.95
N ARG A 2 2.90 -8.85 12.72
CA ARG A 2 4.12 -8.50 11.95
C ARG A 2 5.00 -7.44 12.63
N TYR A 3 4.42 -6.60 13.50
CA TYR A 3 5.08 -5.50 14.20
C TYR A 3 4.86 -5.59 15.71
N ASN A 4 5.83 -5.09 16.50
CA ASN A 4 5.72 -4.97 17.96
C ASN A 4 4.88 -3.75 18.37
N LYS A 5 4.51 -3.65 19.65
CA LYS A 5 3.61 -2.59 20.15
C LYS A 5 4.25 -1.21 19.99
N GLU A 6 5.54 -1.10 20.24
CA GLU A 6 6.32 0.13 20.15
C GLU A 6 6.30 0.69 18.71
N THR A 7 6.46 -0.17 17.71
CA THR A 7 6.40 0.21 16.29
C THR A 7 5.00 0.73 15.92
N LEU A 8 3.94 0.11 16.44
CA LEU A 8 2.56 0.49 16.13
C LEU A 8 2.11 1.80 16.80
N GLN A 9 2.92 2.36 17.71
CA GLN A 9 2.67 3.67 18.30
C GLN A 9 3.11 4.82 17.39
N VAL A 10 4.03 4.59 16.46
CA VAL A 10 4.48 5.62 15.51
C VAL A 10 3.40 5.82 14.46
N ARG A 11 2.97 7.07 14.28
CA ARG A 11 1.90 7.44 13.35
C ARG A 11 2.37 8.49 12.35
N TYR A 12 1.96 8.34 11.10
CA TYR A 12 2.05 9.35 10.05
C TYR A 12 0.64 9.67 9.57
N LYS A 13 0.26 10.97 9.57
CA LYS A 13 -1.11 11.41 9.24
C LYS A 13 -2.21 10.61 9.96
N GLY A 14 -1.95 10.24 11.22
CA GLY A 14 -2.88 9.48 12.05
C GLY A 14 -2.81 7.96 11.90
N LEU A 15 -2.12 7.41 10.90
CA LEU A 15 -2.02 5.96 10.68
C LEU A 15 -0.66 5.40 11.11
N ASN A 16 -0.65 4.22 11.75
CA ASN A 16 0.54 3.42 11.97
C ASN A 16 0.88 2.55 10.74
N ILE A 17 2.02 1.88 10.75
CA ILE A 17 2.49 1.12 9.57
C ILE A 17 1.57 -0.05 9.19
N ALA A 18 0.89 -0.69 10.15
CA ALA A 18 -0.04 -1.77 9.85
C ALA A 18 -1.30 -1.22 9.17
N GLU A 19 -1.82 -0.09 9.66
CA GLU A 19 -2.96 0.61 9.06
C GLU A 19 -2.62 1.14 7.65
N VAL A 20 -1.39 1.63 7.44
CA VAL A 20 -0.93 2.02 6.09
C VAL A 20 -0.85 0.84 5.13
N LEU A 21 -0.41 -0.34 5.60
CA LEU A 21 -0.36 -1.56 4.78
C LEU A 21 -1.76 -2.11 4.45
N ASP A 22 -2.79 -1.67 5.18
CA ASP A 22 -4.18 -2.04 4.95
C ASP A 22 -4.88 -1.10 3.95
N LEU A 23 -4.22 -0.02 3.51
CA LEU A 23 -4.75 0.82 2.44
C LEU A 23 -4.66 0.10 1.10
N THR A 24 -5.68 0.28 0.27
CA THR A 24 -5.60 -0.01 -1.17
C THR A 24 -4.60 0.92 -1.86
N ILE A 25 -4.11 0.52 -3.04
CA ILE A 25 -3.21 1.38 -3.84
C ILE A 25 -3.86 2.73 -4.16
N ASP A 26 -5.16 2.76 -4.46
CA ASP A 26 -5.89 4.00 -4.74
C ASP A 26 -5.99 4.90 -3.50
N GLU A 27 -6.32 4.36 -2.33
CA GLU A 27 -6.32 5.14 -1.09
C GLU A 27 -4.91 5.63 -0.72
N ALA A 28 -3.89 4.79 -0.96
CA ALA A 28 -2.51 5.15 -0.71
C ALA A 28 -2.00 6.26 -1.64
N LEU A 29 -2.52 6.36 -2.87
CA LEU A 29 -2.21 7.46 -3.79
C LEU A 29 -2.60 8.81 -3.21
N ASP A 30 -3.79 8.90 -2.62
CA ASP A 30 -4.27 10.10 -1.95
C ASP A 30 -3.52 10.35 -0.64
N PHE A 31 -3.32 9.29 0.16
CA PHE A 31 -2.61 9.39 1.43
C PHE A 31 -1.17 9.90 1.26
N PHE A 32 -0.48 9.46 0.20
CA PHE A 32 0.88 9.88 -0.14
C PHE A 32 0.95 10.96 -1.24
N ALA A 33 -0.14 11.72 -1.47
CA ALA A 33 -0.19 12.76 -2.50
C ALA A 33 1.02 13.73 -2.47
N ASN A 34 1.48 14.08 -1.26
CA ASN A 34 2.60 15.01 -1.03
C ASN A 34 3.96 14.31 -0.83
N VAL A 35 4.09 13.01 -1.16
CA VAL A 35 5.34 12.25 -1.11
C VAL A 35 5.65 11.70 -2.50
N PRO A 36 6.22 12.52 -3.42
CA PRO A 36 6.36 12.18 -4.83
C PRO A 36 7.05 10.83 -5.13
N PRO A 37 8.11 10.42 -4.41
CA PRO A 37 8.76 9.15 -4.65
C PRO A 37 7.86 7.92 -4.41
N ILE A 38 6.97 7.99 -3.41
CA ILE A 38 6.02 6.92 -3.09
C ILE A 38 4.86 6.96 -4.08
N ARG A 39 4.25 8.14 -4.25
CA ARG A 39 3.11 8.33 -5.17
C ARG A 39 3.41 7.83 -6.58
N ARG A 40 4.62 8.10 -7.10
CA ARG A 40 5.02 7.63 -8.45
C ARG A 40 4.99 6.11 -8.58
N LYS A 41 5.40 5.36 -7.54
CA LYS A 41 5.36 3.89 -7.56
C LYS A 41 3.94 3.35 -7.50
N LEU A 42 3.12 3.95 -6.64
CA LEU A 42 1.71 3.59 -6.51
C LEU A 42 0.94 3.88 -7.80
N HIS A 43 1.25 4.99 -8.47
CA HIS A 43 0.60 5.39 -9.72
C HIS A 43 0.78 4.35 -10.82
N THR A 44 2.00 3.83 -10.99
CA THR A 44 2.26 2.78 -11.98
C THR A 44 1.40 1.52 -11.72
N MET A 45 1.23 1.14 -10.46
CA MET A 45 0.39 -0.01 -10.08
C MET A 45 -1.11 0.28 -10.33
N ALA A 46 -1.57 1.50 -10.07
CA ALA A 46 -2.94 1.89 -10.38
C ALA A 46 -3.21 1.91 -11.89
N GLU A 47 -2.27 2.40 -12.70
CA GLU A 47 -2.39 2.46 -14.18
C GLU A 47 -2.54 1.08 -14.83
N VAL A 48 -1.96 0.04 -14.23
CA VAL A 48 -2.13 -1.35 -14.69
C VAL A 48 -3.38 -2.02 -14.08
N GLY A 49 -4.21 -1.27 -13.35
CA GLY A 49 -5.48 -1.76 -12.80
C GLY A 49 -5.33 -2.60 -11.54
N LEU A 50 -4.34 -2.30 -10.69
CA LEU A 50 -4.17 -2.90 -9.36
C LEU A 50 -4.63 -1.98 -8.23
N GLY A 51 -5.36 -0.89 -8.53
CA GLY A 51 -5.78 0.13 -7.57
C GLY A 51 -6.48 -0.41 -6.31
N TYR A 52 -7.25 -1.49 -6.45
CA TYR A 52 -8.01 -2.13 -5.36
C TYR A 52 -7.17 -3.04 -4.43
N ILE A 53 -5.92 -3.34 -4.78
CA ILE A 53 -5.06 -4.25 -4.00
C ILE A 53 -4.51 -3.51 -2.79
N HIS A 54 -4.53 -4.18 -1.63
CA HIS A 54 -3.97 -3.63 -0.40
C HIS A 54 -2.43 -3.68 -0.45
N LEU A 55 -1.75 -2.65 0.03
CA LEU A 55 -0.27 -2.57 0.00
C LEU A 55 0.42 -3.75 0.71
N GLY A 56 -0.21 -4.27 1.76
CA GLY A 56 0.26 -5.39 2.55
C GLY A 56 -0.18 -6.77 2.04
N GLN A 57 -0.94 -6.83 0.93
CA GLN A 57 -1.43 -8.10 0.39
C GLN A 57 -0.26 -9.05 0.07
N PRO A 58 -0.23 -10.26 0.65
CA PRO A 58 0.85 -11.20 0.38
C PRO A 58 0.93 -11.56 -1.11
N ALA A 59 2.12 -11.54 -1.70
CA ALA A 59 2.31 -11.89 -3.12
C ALA A 59 1.69 -13.24 -3.55
N PRO A 60 1.70 -14.32 -2.72
CA PRO A 60 1.08 -15.59 -3.09
C PRO A 60 -0.46 -15.55 -3.23
N THR A 61 -1.13 -14.49 -2.77
CA THR A 61 -2.60 -14.36 -2.89
C THR A 61 -3.04 -13.57 -4.12
N LEU A 62 -2.09 -13.12 -4.95
CA LEU A 62 -2.37 -12.50 -6.23
C LEU A 62 -2.74 -13.58 -7.25
N SER A 63 -3.77 -13.32 -8.05
CA SER A 63 -4.08 -14.08 -9.26
C SER A 63 -2.93 -13.97 -10.26
N GLY A 64 -2.83 -14.94 -11.18
CA GLY A 64 -1.79 -14.92 -12.22
C GLY A 64 -1.79 -13.64 -13.07
N GLY A 65 -2.97 -13.08 -13.34
CA GLY A 65 -3.10 -11.81 -14.07
C GLY A 65 -2.67 -10.59 -13.25
N GLU A 66 -2.83 -10.61 -11.93
CA GLU A 66 -2.31 -9.54 -11.05
C GLU A 66 -0.79 -9.64 -10.92
N ALA A 67 -0.23 -10.84 -10.73
CA ALA A 67 1.20 -11.05 -10.59
C ALA A 67 2.00 -10.63 -11.84
N GLN A 68 1.39 -10.70 -13.03
CA GLN A 68 2.00 -10.25 -14.28
C GLN A 68 2.05 -8.72 -14.41
N ARG A 69 1.19 -7.99 -13.69
CA ARG A 69 1.05 -6.53 -13.78
C ARG A 69 1.90 -5.79 -12.72
N VAL A 70 2.33 -6.49 -11.67
CA VAL A 70 3.25 -5.99 -10.62
C VAL A 70 4.69 -5.93 -11.17
#